data_AF-A0AAV4RT08-F1
#
_entry.id   AF-A0AAV4RT08-F1
#
_cell.length_a   1.000
_cell.length_b   1.000
_cell.length_c   1.000
_cell.angle_alpha   90.00
_cell.angle_beta   90.00
_cell.angle_gamma   90.00
#
_symmetry.space_group_name_H-M   'P 1'
#
loop_
_entity.id
_entity.type
_entity.pdbx_description
1 polymer ?
#
loop_
_entity_poly.entity_id
_entity_poly.type
_entity_poly.pdbx_seq_one_letter_code
_entity_poly.pdbx_strand_id
1 'polypeptide(L)'
;MIKPLNKHDVIETACNALKTSSTSEFYRKQCWKVIKGFLSASIEIENDKNNVLQLFSHSSFTLNEIPSLQNVYYFCPDTESRRIHTMALTGMFVASAIKELRSTVLPFMIHLVRHYTLVAISQQSGPFVNSRQVKHQGMDPLVLVDAIADVMGHEEKELCKPGSLALVIMLEISTTVHGSMRRACSLPLLEYLSEKLCNLCYERAWYAKLGGCLAIKSMFEKCHPKWVYAHMYSFLKALVYVMMDLTGEVSSGAVDMAKDNAEKFCKPCGNFVDEDEKQAQNKAINEVVKELVRQLTQSNNCVREQAMHSLKVIAEVGQQDHH
;
A
#
# COMPACT_ATOMS: atom_id res chain seq x y z
N MET A 1 -20.95 -39.38 -9.01
CA MET A 1 -20.03 -38.32 -9.51
C MET A 1 -20.21 -37.10 -8.63
N ILE A 2 -19.30 -36.89 -7.68
CA ILE A 2 -19.26 -35.66 -6.87
C ILE A 2 -18.73 -34.58 -7.81
N LYS A 3 -19.55 -33.58 -8.18
CA LYS A 3 -19.05 -32.39 -8.89
C LYS A 3 -17.88 -31.84 -8.06
N PRO A 4 -16.72 -31.51 -8.68
CA PRO A 4 -15.67 -30.82 -7.94
C PRO A 4 -16.30 -29.55 -7.33
N LEU A 5 -16.25 -29.43 -6.00
CA LEU A 5 -16.71 -28.21 -5.33
C LEU A 5 -15.98 -27.04 -5.99
N ASN A 6 -16.74 -26.07 -6.47
CA ASN A 6 -16.18 -24.87 -7.06
C ASN A 6 -15.40 -24.14 -5.95
N LYS A 7 -14.06 -24.15 -6.03
CA LYS A 7 -13.19 -23.53 -5.00
C LYS A 7 -13.58 -22.06 -4.78
N HIS A 8 -14.05 -21.41 -5.84
CA HIS A 8 -14.65 -20.10 -5.84
C HIS A 8 -15.75 -19.94 -4.77
N ASP A 9 -16.82 -20.75 -4.87
CA ASP A 9 -18.02 -20.62 -4.04
C ASP A 9 -17.68 -20.85 -2.56
N VAL A 10 -16.70 -21.71 -2.28
CA VAL A 10 -16.25 -22.01 -0.91
C VAL A 10 -15.53 -20.84 -0.28
N ILE A 11 -14.59 -20.21 -0.99
CA ILE A 11 -13.83 -19.06 -0.47
C ILE A 11 -14.74 -17.84 -0.35
N GLU A 12 -15.60 -17.60 -1.33
CA GLU A 12 -16.57 -16.51 -1.27
C GLU A 12 -17.51 -16.65 -0.06
N THR A 13 -18.07 -17.85 0.12
CA THR A 13 -18.95 -18.14 1.27
C THR A 13 -18.21 -17.96 2.60
N ALA A 14 -16.96 -18.41 2.69
CA ALA A 14 -16.16 -18.24 3.90
C ALA A 14 -15.87 -16.76 4.20
N CYS A 15 -15.54 -15.96 3.19
CA CYS A 15 -15.30 -14.52 3.36
C CYS A 15 -16.59 -13.78 3.75
N ASN A 16 -17.72 -14.10 3.12
CA ASN A 16 -19.01 -13.49 3.45
C ASN A 16 -19.46 -13.84 4.89
N ALA A 17 -19.23 -15.07 5.33
CA ALA A 17 -19.52 -15.49 6.70
C ALA A 17 -18.64 -14.75 7.74
N LEU A 18 -17.38 -14.42 7.41
CA LEU A 18 -16.51 -13.63 8.29
C LEU A 18 -16.97 -12.18 8.44
N LYS A 19 -17.48 -11.57 7.36
CA LYS A 19 -18.01 -10.20 7.36
C LYS A 19 -19.34 -10.09 8.10
N THR A 20 -20.11 -11.18 8.16
CA THR A 20 -21.45 -11.16 8.75
C THR A 20 -21.38 -11.20 10.28
N SER A 21 -22.04 -10.23 10.92
CA SER A 21 -22.05 -10.06 12.39
C SER A 21 -22.82 -11.18 13.12
N SER A 22 -23.83 -11.78 12.48
CA SER A 22 -24.64 -12.87 13.03
C SER A 22 -23.98 -14.25 13.00
N THR A 23 -22.84 -14.40 12.32
CA THR A 23 -22.10 -15.66 12.26
C THR A 23 -21.51 -16.02 13.62
N SER A 24 -21.78 -17.25 14.08
CA SER A 24 -21.25 -17.72 15.37
C SER A 24 -19.72 -17.85 15.36
N GLU A 25 -19.10 -17.71 16.54
CA GLU A 25 -17.65 -17.88 16.73
C GLU A 25 -17.14 -19.21 16.17
N PHE A 26 -17.90 -20.29 16.35
CA PHE A 26 -17.54 -21.61 15.82
C PHE A 26 -17.43 -21.58 14.29
N TYR A 27 -18.41 -21.01 13.59
CA TYR A 27 -18.39 -20.92 12.13
C TYR A 27 -17.28 -19.99 11.64
N ARG A 28 -17.05 -18.85 12.30
CA ARG A 28 -15.92 -17.96 11.97
C ARG A 28 -14.56 -18.68 12.04
N LYS A 29 -14.36 -19.51 13.06
CA LYS A 29 -13.15 -20.35 13.19
C LYS A 29 -13.02 -21.35 12.04
N GLN A 30 -14.12 -21.96 11.58
CA GLN A 30 -14.08 -22.89 10.44
C GLN A 30 -13.83 -22.15 9.12
N CYS A 31 -14.49 -21.02 8.88
CA CYS A 31 -14.24 -20.16 7.71
C CYS A 31 -12.78 -19.73 7.63
N TRP A 32 -12.19 -19.33 8.76
CA TRP A 32 -10.76 -19.02 8.82
C TRP A 32 -9.89 -20.22 8.45
N LYS A 33 -10.18 -21.42 8.96
CA LYS A 33 -9.40 -22.63 8.61
C LYS A 33 -9.46 -22.94 7.11
N VAL A 34 -10.61 -22.72 6.47
CA VAL A 34 -10.78 -22.90 5.02
C VAL A 34 -9.91 -21.91 4.25
N ILE A 35 -9.97 -20.61 4.60
CA ILE A 35 -9.15 -19.57 3.96
C ILE A 35 -7.66 -19.85 4.18
N LYS A 36 -7.26 -20.18 5.42
CA LYS A 36 -5.87 -20.53 5.75
C LYS A 36 -5.39 -21.74 4.95
N GLY A 37 -6.22 -22.78 4.83
CA GLY A 37 -5.91 -23.98 4.05
C GLY A 37 -5.71 -23.67 2.57
N PHE A 38 -6.59 -22.84 1.99
CA PHE A 38 -6.45 -22.37 0.61
C PHE A 38 -5.14 -21.59 0.41
N LEU A 39 -4.89 -20.57 1.24
CA LEU A 39 -3.69 -19.73 1.11
C LEU A 39 -2.38 -20.52 1.33
N SER A 40 -2.40 -21.50 2.25
CA SER A 40 -1.23 -22.35 2.49
C SER A 40 -0.97 -23.31 1.33
N ALA A 41 -2.02 -23.82 0.67
CA ALA A 41 -1.89 -24.71 -0.48
C ALA A 41 -1.35 -24.00 -1.74
N SER A 42 -1.57 -22.69 -1.85
CA SER A 42 -1.03 -21.85 -2.93
C SER A 42 0.43 -21.44 -2.75
N ILE A 43 1.05 -21.73 -1.59
CA ILE A 43 2.49 -21.55 -1.39
C ILE A 43 3.17 -22.89 -1.61
N GLU A 44 4.05 -22.95 -2.60
CA GLU A 44 4.92 -24.13 -2.78
C GLU A 44 5.87 -24.26 -1.58
N ILE A 45 5.77 -25.39 -0.87
CA ILE A 45 6.48 -25.66 0.38
C ILE A 45 7.93 -26.13 0.13
N GLU A 46 8.29 -26.47 -1.12
CA GLU A 46 9.59 -27.05 -1.49
C GLU A 46 10.77 -26.05 -1.52
N ASN A 47 10.68 -24.96 -0.76
CA ASN A 47 11.77 -24.01 -0.65
C ASN A 47 12.73 -24.40 0.49
N ASP A 48 13.91 -24.90 0.13
CA ASP A 48 15.01 -25.04 1.10
C ASP A 48 15.35 -23.66 1.67
N LYS A 49 15.17 -23.50 2.99
CA LYS A 49 15.45 -22.25 3.71
C LYS A 49 16.87 -21.75 3.44
N ASN A 50 17.83 -22.66 3.27
CA ASN A 50 19.21 -22.30 2.98
C ASN A 50 19.34 -21.64 1.61
N ASN A 51 18.65 -22.14 0.59
CA ASN A 51 18.65 -21.56 -0.75
C ASN A 51 18.00 -20.17 -0.76
N VAL A 52 16.89 -20.00 -0.03
CA VAL A 52 16.23 -18.69 0.12
C VAL A 52 17.14 -17.68 0.81
N LEU A 53 17.82 -18.09 1.90
CA LEU A 53 18.77 -17.25 2.60
C LEU A 53 19.98 -16.89 1.72
N GLN A 54 20.52 -17.86 0.98
CA GLN A 54 21.61 -17.62 0.03
C GLN A 54 21.20 -16.62 -1.06
N LEU A 55 19.98 -16.76 -1.60
CA LEU A 55 19.45 -15.84 -2.60
C LEU A 55 19.40 -14.41 -2.05
N PHE A 56 18.69 -14.17 -0.94
CA PHE A 56 18.53 -12.82 -0.40
C PHE A 56 19.80 -12.25 0.25
N SER A 57 20.84 -13.06 0.46
CA SER A 57 22.17 -12.59 0.86
C SER A 57 23.03 -12.16 -0.34
N HIS A 58 22.55 -12.33 -1.57
CA HIS A 58 23.31 -11.99 -2.76
C HIS A 58 23.46 -10.46 -2.91
N SER A 59 24.69 -10.00 -3.16
CA SER A 59 25.03 -8.56 -3.17
C SER A 59 24.28 -7.76 -4.24
N SER A 60 23.77 -8.39 -5.29
CA SER A 60 22.96 -7.73 -6.33
C SER A 60 21.71 -7.03 -5.80
N PHE A 61 21.12 -7.51 -4.69
CA PHE A 61 20.00 -6.81 -4.04
C PHE A 61 20.42 -5.45 -3.48
N THR A 62 21.69 -5.28 -3.10
CA THR A 62 22.24 -4.03 -2.55
C THR A 62 23.00 -3.17 -3.56
N LEU A 63 23.62 -3.77 -4.58
CA LEU A 63 24.57 -3.10 -5.47
C LEU A 63 24.04 -2.80 -6.88
N ASN A 64 23.24 -3.69 -7.48
CA ASN A 64 22.88 -3.57 -8.91
C ASN A 64 21.81 -2.49 -9.16
N GLU A 65 21.65 -1.98 -10.37
CA GLU A 65 20.49 -1.13 -10.66
C GLU A 65 19.19 -1.94 -10.67
N ILE A 66 18.11 -1.37 -10.14
CA ILE A 66 16.76 -1.94 -10.21
C ILE A 66 16.17 -1.49 -11.56
N PRO A 67 15.77 -2.41 -12.46
CA PRO A 67 15.29 -2.04 -13.78
C PRO A 67 14.02 -1.19 -13.72
N SER A 68 13.90 -0.25 -14.67
CA SER A 68 12.79 0.71 -14.74
C SER A 68 11.50 0.08 -15.30
N LEU A 69 10.37 0.64 -14.85
CA LEU A 69 8.99 0.13 -14.84
C LEU A 69 8.39 -0.45 -16.13
N GLN A 70 8.97 -0.27 -17.31
CA GLN A 70 8.22 -0.43 -18.56
C GLN A 70 7.81 -1.86 -18.95
N ASN A 71 8.27 -2.92 -18.26
CA ASN A 71 7.84 -4.32 -18.52
C ASN A 71 7.98 -5.26 -17.31
N VAL A 72 7.93 -4.76 -16.06
CA VAL A 72 8.37 -5.55 -14.89
C VAL A 72 7.26 -6.38 -14.23
N TYR A 73 5.99 -6.00 -14.39
CA TYR A 73 4.91 -6.69 -13.68
C TYR A 73 4.51 -7.99 -14.36
N TYR A 74 4.71 -9.11 -13.66
CA TYR A 74 4.01 -10.34 -13.96
C TYR A 74 2.63 -10.29 -13.31
N PHE A 75 1.58 -10.55 -14.10
CA PHE A 75 0.23 -10.80 -13.62
C PHE A 75 -0.14 -12.24 -13.93
N CYS A 76 -0.80 -12.90 -12.98
CA CYS A 76 -1.37 -14.22 -13.21
C CYS A 76 -2.36 -14.13 -14.40
N PRO A 77 -2.20 -14.94 -15.46
CA PRO A 77 -3.05 -14.86 -16.64
C PRO A 77 -4.49 -15.32 -16.36
N ASP A 78 -4.68 -16.18 -15.35
CA ASP A 78 -6.01 -16.59 -14.90
C ASP A 78 -6.59 -15.53 -13.94
N THR A 79 -7.39 -14.64 -14.51
CA THR A 79 -8.03 -13.54 -13.80
C THR A 79 -8.95 -14.01 -12.68
N GLU A 80 -9.59 -15.16 -12.84
CA GLU A 80 -10.54 -15.68 -11.85
C GLU A 80 -9.80 -16.29 -10.67
N SER A 81 -8.76 -17.09 -10.92
CA SER A 81 -7.87 -17.57 -9.85
C SER A 81 -7.24 -16.40 -9.09
N ARG A 82 -6.79 -15.37 -9.81
CA ARG A 82 -6.23 -14.16 -9.20
C ARG A 82 -7.24 -13.47 -8.28
N ARG A 83 -8.47 -13.29 -8.75
CA ARG A 83 -9.55 -12.66 -7.98
C ARG A 83 -9.92 -13.46 -6.72
N ILE A 84 -10.03 -14.79 -6.83
CA ILE A 84 -10.29 -15.67 -5.67
C ILE A 84 -9.15 -15.56 -4.66
N HIS A 85 -7.91 -15.47 -5.14
CA HIS A 85 -6.74 -15.34 -4.29
C HIS A 85 -6.70 -14.00 -3.56
N THR A 86 -6.97 -12.90 -4.26
CA THR A 86 -7.15 -11.58 -3.64
C THR A 86 -8.26 -11.63 -2.59
N MET A 87 -9.41 -12.23 -2.90
CA MET A 87 -10.53 -12.38 -1.96
C MET A 87 -10.15 -13.19 -0.70
N ALA A 88 -9.35 -14.25 -0.85
CA ALA A 88 -8.85 -15.03 0.28
C ALA A 88 -7.89 -14.21 1.16
N LEU A 89 -7.00 -13.42 0.56
CA LEU A 89 -6.11 -12.51 1.28
C LEU A 89 -6.88 -11.40 2.00
N THR A 90 -7.90 -10.82 1.36
CA THR A 90 -8.81 -9.86 1.99
C THR A 90 -9.55 -10.49 3.16
N GLY A 91 -10.04 -11.74 3.00
CA GLY A 91 -10.66 -12.52 4.08
C GLY A 91 -9.73 -12.78 5.26
N MET A 92 -8.43 -13.00 5.02
CA MET A 92 -7.43 -13.06 6.08
C MET A 92 -7.29 -11.73 6.83
N PHE A 93 -7.22 -10.61 6.12
CA PHE A 93 -7.13 -9.30 6.76
C PHE A 93 -8.38 -9.01 7.61
N VAL A 94 -9.58 -9.33 7.11
CA VAL A 94 -10.82 -9.25 7.88
C VAL A 94 -10.76 -10.12 9.14
N ALA A 95 -10.36 -11.38 9.00
CA ALA A 95 -10.21 -12.30 10.14
C ALA A 95 -9.22 -11.78 11.19
N SER A 96 -8.18 -11.04 10.80
CA SER A 96 -7.19 -10.47 11.72
C SER A 96 -7.71 -9.32 12.58
N ALA A 97 -8.80 -8.67 12.16
CA ALA A 97 -9.48 -7.63 12.92
C ALA A 97 -10.53 -8.21 13.89
N ILE A 98 -10.98 -9.45 13.68
CA ILE A 98 -11.92 -10.13 14.56
C ILE A 98 -11.20 -10.54 15.86
N LYS A 99 -11.65 -9.98 17.00
CA LYS A 99 -11.02 -10.13 18.33
C LYS A 99 -10.70 -11.58 18.69
N GLU A 100 -11.63 -12.51 18.45
CA GLU A 100 -11.52 -13.93 18.78
C GLU A 100 -10.54 -14.70 17.89
N LEU A 101 -10.36 -14.27 16.63
CA LEU A 101 -9.48 -14.93 15.66
C LEU A 101 -8.09 -14.30 15.62
N ARG A 102 -7.96 -13.03 15.99
CA ARG A 102 -6.77 -12.20 15.86
C ARG A 102 -5.48 -12.87 16.33
N SER A 103 -5.49 -13.51 17.50
CA SER A 103 -4.30 -14.17 18.06
C SER A 103 -3.77 -15.30 17.17
N THR A 104 -4.66 -15.97 16.42
CA THR A 104 -4.32 -17.07 15.52
C THR A 104 -4.02 -16.60 14.10
N VAL A 105 -4.70 -15.55 13.63
CA VAL A 105 -4.61 -15.04 12.26
C VAL A 105 -3.39 -14.14 12.10
N LEU A 106 -3.12 -13.25 13.06
CA LEU A 106 -2.10 -12.21 12.93
C LEU A 106 -0.69 -12.77 12.66
N PRO A 107 -0.20 -13.82 13.35
CA PRO A 107 1.11 -14.39 13.04
C PRO A 107 1.19 -14.96 11.61
N PHE A 108 0.11 -15.59 11.14
CA PHE A 108 0.02 -16.13 9.79
C PHE A 108 -0.04 -15.02 8.74
N MET A 109 -0.79 -13.96 9.01
CA MET A 109 -0.85 -12.76 8.16
C MET A 109 0.53 -12.13 7.98
N ILE A 110 1.27 -11.94 9.06
CA ILE A 110 2.65 -11.41 9.00
C ILE A 110 3.55 -12.32 8.15
N HIS A 111 3.42 -13.64 8.31
CA HIS A 111 4.18 -14.61 7.50
C HIS A 111 3.83 -14.53 6.00
N LEU A 112 2.56 -14.44 5.65
CA LEU A 112 2.12 -14.31 4.26
C LEU A 112 2.55 -12.99 3.63
N VAL A 113 2.33 -11.86 4.33
CA VAL A 113 2.80 -10.55 3.86
C VAL A 113 4.31 -10.61 3.61
N ARG A 114 5.07 -11.24 4.51
CA ARG A 114 6.52 -11.45 4.32
C ARG A 114 6.84 -12.25 3.08
N HIS A 115 6.18 -13.40 2.92
CA HIS A 115 6.41 -14.29 1.80
C HIS A 115 6.15 -13.59 0.45
N TYR A 116 4.97 -13.00 0.27
CA TYR A 116 4.62 -12.31 -0.98
C TYR A 116 5.53 -11.12 -1.28
N THR A 117 5.96 -10.37 -0.26
CA THR A 117 6.92 -9.27 -0.42
C THR A 117 8.27 -9.78 -0.92
N LEU A 118 8.78 -10.87 -0.33
CA LEU A 118 10.04 -11.50 -0.76
C LEU A 118 9.94 -12.03 -2.18
N VAL A 119 8.83 -12.69 -2.54
CA VAL A 119 8.58 -13.15 -3.92
C VAL A 119 8.59 -11.98 -4.89
N ALA A 120 7.87 -10.89 -4.61
CA ALA A 120 7.89 -9.68 -5.44
C ALA A 120 9.31 -9.10 -5.60
N ILE A 121 10.06 -8.97 -4.51
CA ILE A 121 11.44 -8.50 -4.53
C ILE A 121 12.32 -9.39 -5.41
N SER A 122 12.20 -10.71 -5.30
CA SER A 122 13.01 -11.66 -6.10
C SER A 122 12.70 -11.62 -7.60
N GLN A 123 11.49 -11.20 -7.98
CA GLN A 123 11.08 -11.06 -9.38
C GLN A 123 11.55 -9.72 -9.98
N GLN A 124 11.63 -8.68 -9.15
CA GLN A 124 11.89 -7.30 -9.61
C GLN A 124 13.33 -6.83 -9.40
N SER A 125 14.07 -7.51 -8.53
CA SER A 125 15.45 -7.18 -8.15
C SER A 125 16.27 -8.46 -7.94
N GLY A 126 17.60 -8.32 -7.83
CA GLY A 126 18.49 -9.44 -7.56
C GLY A 126 19.10 -10.07 -8.82
N PRO A 127 19.67 -11.28 -8.71
CA PRO A 127 20.52 -11.85 -9.76
C PRO A 127 19.76 -12.34 -11.00
N PHE A 128 18.42 -12.48 -10.93
CA PHE A 128 17.64 -13.16 -11.96
C PHE A 128 16.76 -12.25 -12.83
N VAL A 129 16.69 -10.94 -12.56
CA VAL A 129 15.73 -10.01 -13.18
C VAL A 129 15.89 -9.88 -14.70
N ASN A 130 17.13 -9.99 -15.20
CA ASN A 130 17.43 -9.89 -16.63
C ASN A 130 17.63 -11.26 -17.30
N SER A 131 17.36 -12.35 -16.58
CA SER A 131 17.53 -13.68 -17.15
C SER A 131 16.34 -14.01 -18.05
N ARG A 132 16.61 -14.09 -19.37
CA ARG A 132 15.65 -14.54 -20.40
C ARG A 132 15.07 -15.94 -20.14
N GLN A 133 15.57 -16.65 -19.13
CA GLN A 133 15.15 -17.99 -18.74
C GLN A 133 14.10 -18.01 -17.62
N VAL A 134 13.85 -16.89 -16.93
CA VAL A 134 12.85 -16.84 -15.85
C VAL A 134 11.46 -16.72 -16.45
N LYS A 135 10.75 -17.84 -16.53
CA LYS A 135 9.31 -17.86 -16.80
C LYS A 135 8.58 -17.78 -15.47
N HIS A 136 8.00 -16.62 -15.18
CA HIS A 136 7.09 -16.50 -14.04
C HIS A 136 5.89 -17.44 -14.23
N GLN A 137 5.65 -18.28 -13.24
CA GLN A 137 4.52 -19.22 -13.20
C GLN A 137 3.80 -19.07 -11.88
N GLY A 138 2.50 -19.36 -11.88
CA GLY A 138 1.67 -19.33 -10.68
C GLY A 138 1.05 -17.96 -10.40
N MET A 139 0.78 -17.70 -9.12
CA MET A 139 0.12 -16.48 -8.67
C MET A 139 1.11 -15.31 -8.62
N ASP A 140 0.73 -14.14 -9.14
CA ASP A 140 1.55 -12.93 -8.99
C ASP A 140 1.52 -12.41 -7.54
N PRO A 141 2.63 -11.83 -7.04
CA PRO A 141 2.65 -11.31 -5.68
C PRO A 141 1.92 -9.96 -5.52
N LEU A 142 1.51 -9.32 -6.62
CA LEU A 142 0.79 -8.04 -6.60
C LEU A 142 -0.66 -8.21 -6.09
N VAL A 143 -1.20 -9.43 -6.07
CA VAL A 143 -2.47 -9.75 -5.39
C VAL A 143 -2.49 -9.34 -3.92
N LEU A 144 -1.33 -9.31 -3.25
CA LEU A 144 -1.23 -8.79 -1.89
C LEU A 144 -1.54 -7.30 -1.83
N VAL A 145 -1.02 -6.52 -2.79
CA VAL A 145 -1.27 -5.07 -2.88
C VAL A 145 -2.74 -4.80 -3.12
N ASP A 146 -3.36 -5.54 -4.04
CA ASP A 146 -4.80 -5.43 -4.30
C ASP A 146 -5.62 -5.77 -3.04
N ALA A 147 -5.26 -6.82 -2.30
CA ALA A 147 -5.95 -7.18 -1.07
C ALA A 147 -5.76 -6.12 0.06
N ILE A 148 -4.60 -5.47 0.13
CA ILE A 148 -4.37 -4.35 1.06
C ILE A 148 -5.26 -3.17 0.64
N ALA A 149 -5.34 -2.84 -0.64
CA ALA A 149 -6.21 -1.77 -1.13
C ALA A 149 -7.69 -2.06 -0.84
N ASP A 150 -8.16 -3.30 -1.08
CA ASP A 150 -9.52 -3.74 -0.75
C ASP A 150 -9.83 -3.59 0.74
N VAL A 151 -8.90 -3.98 1.63
CA VAL A 151 -9.15 -3.93 3.07
C VAL A 151 -9.05 -2.51 3.64
N MET A 152 -8.14 -1.68 3.10
CA MET A 152 -8.04 -0.26 3.45
C MET A 152 -9.22 0.53 2.90
N GLY A 153 -9.80 0.07 1.80
CA GLY A 153 -11.00 0.63 1.18
C GLY A 153 -12.31 0.08 1.74
N HIS A 154 -12.31 -0.65 2.86
CA HIS A 154 -13.52 -1.25 3.43
C HIS A 154 -14.29 -0.27 4.31
N GLU A 155 -15.62 -0.44 4.38
CA GLU A 155 -16.51 0.39 5.22
C GLU A 155 -16.19 0.35 6.71
N GLU A 156 -15.51 -0.69 7.18
CA GLU A 156 -15.16 -0.88 8.58
C GLU A 156 -13.75 -0.32 8.82
N LYS A 157 -13.69 0.86 9.44
CA LYS A 157 -12.43 1.59 9.70
C LYS A 157 -11.38 0.77 10.46
N GLU A 158 -11.80 -0.19 11.29
CA GLU A 158 -10.90 -1.07 12.03
C GLU A 158 -10.06 -1.97 11.10
N LEU A 159 -10.54 -2.26 9.89
CA LEU A 159 -9.82 -3.03 8.87
C LEU A 159 -8.65 -2.26 8.26
N CYS A 160 -8.63 -0.93 8.35
CA CYS A 160 -7.46 -0.15 7.98
C CYS A 160 -6.24 -0.49 8.86
N LYS A 161 -6.41 -0.99 10.09
CA LYS A 161 -5.29 -1.34 10.99
C LYS A 161 -4.43 -2.50 10.45
N PRO A 162 -4.99 -3.68 10.12
CA PRO A 162 -4.20 -4.75 9.51
C PRO A 162 -3.66 -4.40 8.12
N GLY A 163 -4.40 -3.65 7.30
CA GLY A 163 -3.90 -3.14 6.02
C GLY A 163 -2.69 -2.20 6.19
N SER A 164 -2.77 -1.26 7.14
CA SER A 164 -1.66 -0.36 7.47
C SER A 164 -0.45 -1.10 8.04
N LEU A 165 -0.67 -2.14 8.85
CA LEU A 165 0.41 -3.00 9.34
C LEU A 165 1.07 -3.78 8.19
N ALA A 166 0.28 -4.30 7.24
CA ALA A 166 0.83 -4.99 6.07
C ALA A 166 1.69 -4.06 5.21
N LEU A 167 1.23 -2.82 4.95
CA LEU A 167 2.01 -1.78 4.29
C LEU A 167 3.36 -1.56 5.00
N VAL A 168 3.38 -1.41 6.32
CA VAL A 168 4.62 -1.26 7.10
C VAL A 168 5.55 -2.45 6.94
N ILE A 169 5.02 -3.67 7.06
CA ILE A 169 5.82 -4.89 6.92
C ILE A 169 6.45 -4.96 5.51
N MET A 170 5.70 -4.59 4.46
CA MET A 170 6.24 -4.54 3.10
C MET A 170 7.43 -3.57 2.98
N LEU A 171 7.32 -2.37 3.56
CA LEU A 171 8.40 -1.38 3.60
C LEU A 171 9.63 -1.89 4.37
N GLU A 172 9.43 -2.49 5.54
CA GLU A 172 10.49 -3.01 6.40
C GLU A 172 11.28 -4.15 5.75
N ILE A 173 10.59 -5.10 5.12
CA ILE A 173 11.25 -6.20 4.40
C ILE A 173 12.00 -5.66 3.19
N SER A 174 11.37 -4.78 2.41
CA SER A 174 12.00 -4.20 1.23
C SER A 174 13.28 -3.46 1.60
N THR A 175 13.26 -2.71 2.71
CA THR A 175 14.42 -2.03 3.27
C THR A 175 15.49 -3.00 3.76
N THR A 176 15.09 -4.06 4.45
CA THR A 176 16.00 -5.07 5.00
C THR A 176 16.76 -5.80 3.89
N VAL A 177 16.07 -6.21 2.82
CA VAL A 177 16.69 -6.92 1.69
C VAL A 177 17.62 -6.01 0.87
N HIS A 178 17.27 -4.74 0.69
CA HIS A 178 18.06 -3.79 -0.12
C HIS A 178 19.09 -3.00 0.69
N GLY A 179 19.14 -3.18 2.01
CA GLY A 179 20.04 -2.49 2.94
C GLY A 179 19.69 -1.02 3.21
N SER A 180 18.79 -0.39 2.44
CA SER A 180 18.37 1.00 2.67
C SER A 180 16.96 1.28 2.16
N MET A 181 16.26 2.19 2.85
CA MET A 181 14.91 2.64 2.45
C MET A 181 14.94 3.36 1.09
N ARG A 182 16.00 4.14 0.82
CA ARG A 182 16.19 4.83 -0.47
C ARG A 182 16.03 3.88 -1.65
N ARG A 183 16.72 2.74 -1.56
CA ARG A 183 16.77 1.74 -2.62
C ARG A 183 15.50 0.90 -2.67
N ALA A 184 14.93 0.57 -1.49
CA ALA A 184 13.64 -0.10 -1.41
C ALA A 184 12.53 0.69 -2.12
N CYS A 185 12.51 2.02 -1.97
CA CYS A 185 11.56 2.90 -2.66
C CYS A 185 11.73 2.93 -4.18
N SER A 186 12.83 2.43 -4.75
CA SER A 186 13.01 2.31 -6.20
C SER A 186 12.41 1.03 -6.79
N LEU A 187 11.82 0.16 -5.96
CA LEU A 187 11.18 -1.07 -6.41
C LEU A 187 9.86 -0.79 -7.14
N PRO A 188 9.60 -1.46 -8.28
CA PRO A 188 8.29 -1.42 -8.94
C PRO A 188 7.12 -1.82 -8.03
N LEU A 189 7.33 -2.72 -7.06
CA LEU A 189 6.34 -3.07 -6.04
C LEU A 189 5.81 -1.84 -5.28
N LEU A 190 6.70 -0.90 -4.95
CA LEU A 190 6.36 0.30 -4.18
C LEU A 190 5.59 1.30 -5.03
N GLU A 191 5.90 1.39 -6.33
CA GLU A 191 5.16 2.19 -7.30
C GLU A 191 3.74 1.64 -7.51
N TYR A 192 3.59 0.32 -7.66
CA TYR A 192 2.27 -0.30 -7.75
C TYR A 192 1.44 -0.11 -6.47
N LEU A 193 2.09 -0.22 -5.32
CA LEU A 193 1.48 0.00 -4.01
C LEU A 193 1.03 1.46 -3.83
N SER A 194 1.87 2.42 -4.21
CA SER A 194 1.54 3.85 -4.10
C SER A 194 0.38 4.22 -5.01
N GLU A 195 0.38 3.73 -6.26
CA GLU A 195 -0.68 3.95 -7.23
C GLU A 195 -2.01 3.38 -6.72
N LYS A 196 -2.04 2.11 -6.32
CA LYS A 196 -3.26 1.43 -5.86
C LYS A 196 -3.87 2.09 -4.63
N LEU A 197 -3.04 2.43 -3.65
CA LEU A 197 -3.53 3.05 -2.42
C LEU A 197 -3.92 4.52 -2.62
N CYS A 198 -3.25 5.25 -3.52
CA CYS A 198 -3.64 6.61 -3.90
C CYS A 198 -4.97 6.62 -4.67
N ASN A 199 -5.23 5.60 -5.50
CA ASN A 199 -6.49 5.46 -6.23
C ASN A 199 -7.72 5.37 -5.31
N LEU A 200 -7.56 4.89 -4.07
CA LEU A 200 -8.64 4.90 -3.08
C LEU A 200 -9.16 6.31 -2.76
N CYS A 201 -8.34 7.36 -2.91
CA CYS A 201 -8.75 8.75 -2.73
C CYS A 201 -9.77 9.20 -3.80
N TYR A 202 -9.81 8.54 -4.95
CA TYR A 202 -10.70 8.87 -6.06
C TYR A 202 -11.95 7.97 -6.12
N GLU A 203 -12.03 6.95 -5.26
CA GLU A 203 -13.20 6.10 -5.13
C GLU A 203 -14.41 6.86 -4.61
N ARG A 204 -15.62 6.50 -5.02
CA ARG A 204 -16.84 7.22 -4.64
C ARG A 204 -17.07 7.22 -3.12
N ALA A 205 -16.77 6.12 -2.45
CA ALA A 205 -17.07 5.93 -1.04
C ALA A 205 -16.14 6.71 -0.09
N TRP A 206 -16.70 7.37 0.93
CA TRP A 206 -15.93 8.14 1.92
C TRP A 206 -14.92 7.26 2.68
N TYR A 207 -15.26 6.00 2.97
CA TYR A 207 -14.39 5.08 3.70
C TYR A 207 -13.17 4.67 2.88
N ALA A 208 -13.32 4.54 1.55
CA ALA A 208 -12.22 4.29 0.66
C ALA A 208 -11.26 5.48 0.62
N LYS A 209 -11.81 6.70 0.52
CA LYS A 209 -11.02 7.94 0.60
C LYS A 209 -10.25 8.08 1.91
N LEU A 210 -10.86 7.70 3.04
CA LEU A 210 -10.17 7.65 4.33
C LEU A 210 -9.00 6.66 4.31
N GLY A 211 -9.20 5.46 3.74
CA GLY A 211 -8.15 4.47 3.52
C GLY A 211 -6.99 5.03 2.70
N GLY A 212 -7.28 5.72 1.60
CA GLY A 212 -6.28 6.41 0.79
C GLY A 212 -5.50 7.48 1.56
N CYS A 213 -6.18 8.30 2.37
CA CYS A 213 -5.53 9.29 3.23
C CYS A 213 -4.59 8.64 4.26
N LEU A 214 -5.00 7.52 4.87
CA LEU A 214 -4.16 6.76 5.82
C LEU A 214 -2.93 6.16 5.14
N ALA A 215 -3.09 5.63 3.92
CA ALA A 215 -1.99 5.09 3.14
C ALA A 215 -0.98 6.18 2.75
N ILE A 216 -1.47 7.29 2.20
CA ILE A 216 -0.66 8.46 1.82
C ILE A 216 0.13 8.97 3.02
N LYS A 217 -0.52 9.12 4.18
CA LYS A 217 0.16 9.49 5.43
C LYS A 217 1.28 8.52 5.79
N SER A 218 0.98 7.22 5.78
CA SER A 218 1.96 6.19 6.13
C SER A 218 3.15 6.15 5.17
N MET A 219 2.92 6.34 3.87
CA MET A 219 4.00 6.41 2.88
C MET A 219 4.84 7.67 3.05
N PHE A 220 4.20 8.83 3.27
CA PHE A 220 4.92 10.08 3.53
C PHE A 220 5.80 9.99 4.78
N GLU A 221 5.31 9.37 5.85
CA GLU A 221 6.03 9.27 7.13
C GLU A 221 7.14 8.20 7.14
N LYS A 222 7.09 7.19 6.25
CA LYS A 222 7.98 6.01 6.31
C LYS A 222 8.87 5.80 5.08
N CYS A 223 8.48 6.32 3.91
CA CYS A 223 9.30 6.19 2.70
C CYS A 223 10.46 7.18 2.71
N HIS A 224 11.44 6.94 1.85
CA HIS A 224 12.59 7.81 1.71
C HIS A 224 12.19 9.20 1.16
N PRO A 225 12.71 10.33 1.70
CA PRO A 225 12.30 11.68 1.30
C PRO A 225 12.38 11.95 -0.21
N LYS A 226 13.45 11.53 -0.89
CA LYS A 226 13.58 11.68 -2.37
C LYS A 226 12.41 11.05 -3.13
N TRP A 227 11.92 9.89 -2.71
CA TRP A 227 10.78 9.22 -3.32
C TRP A 227 9.46 9.93 -3.00
N VAL A 228 9.32 10.38 -1.76
CA VAL A 228 8.16 11.17 -1.32
C VAL A 228 8.04 12.46 -2.13
N TYR A 229 9.13 13.19 -2.35
CA TYR A 229 9.13 14.41 -3.16
C TYR A 229 8.69 14.15 -4.60
N ALA A 230 9.11 13.01 -5.20
CA ALA A 230 8.66 12.63 -6.54
C ALA A 230 7.15 12.36 -6.63
N HIS A 231 6.52 11.93 -5.52
CA HIS A 231 5.09 11.63 -5.42
C HIS A 231 4.25 12.73 -4.79
N MET A 232 4.89 13.79 -4.27
CA MET A 232 4.21 14.80 -3.46
C MET A 232 3.09 15.51 -4.23
N TYR A 233 3.32 15.78 -5.52
CA TYR A 233 2.31 16.40 -6.40
C TYR A 233 1.07 15.49 -6.57
N SER A 234 1.26 14.19 -6.83
CA SER A 234 0.14 13.26 -7.02
C SER A 234 -0.62 13.03 -5.72
N PHE A 235 0.08 12.92 -4.59
CA PHE A 235 -0.56 12.83 -3.28
C PHE A 235 -1.35 14.09 -2.95
N LEU A 236 -0.80 15.28 -3.17
CA LEU A 236 -1.53 16.54 -2.93
C LEU A 236 -2.83 16.59 -3.75
N LYS A 237 -2.76 16.26 -5.04
CA LYS A 237 -3.97 16.22 -5.89
C LYS A 237 -5.03 15.27 -5.35
N ALA A 238 -4.61 14.09 -4.88
CA ALA A 238 -5.52 13.12 -4.29
C ALA A 238 -6.18 13.68 -3.02
N LEU A 239 -5.42 14.32 -2.14
CA LEU A 239 -5.96 14.95 -0.92
C LEU A 239 -6.91 16.12 -1.23
N VAL A 240 -6.57 16.95 -2.22
CA VAL A 240 -7.44 18.04 -2.71
C VAL A 240 -8.74 17.48 -3.26
N TYR A 241 -8.68 16.38 -4.01
CA TYR A 241 -9.88 15.70 -4.51
C TYR A 241 -10.75 15.17 -3.36
N VAL A 242 -10.16 14.54 -2.34
CA VAL A 242 -10.89 14.07 -1.15
C VAL A 242 -11.60 15.23 -0.44
N MET A 243 -10.92 16.35 -0.23
CA MET A 243 -11.52 17.54 0.36
C MET A 243 -12.67 18.06 -0.49
N MET A 244 -12.46 18.17 -1.81
CA MET A 244 -13.47 18.68 -2.74
C MET A 244 -14.73 17.83 -2.74
N ASP A 245 -14.57 16.51 -2.87
CA ASP A 245 -15.67 15.56 -3.07
C ASP A 245 -16.47 15.32 -1.78
N LEU A 246 -15.81 15.31 -0.63
CA LEU A 246 -16.46 15.08 0.67
C LEU A 246 -16.91 16.37 1.38
N THR A 247 -16.80 17.54 0.75
CA THR A 247 -17.23 18.80 1.37
C THR A 247 -18.74 18.78 1.59
N GLY A 248 -19.16 18.92 2.85
CA GLY A 248 -20.58 18.89 3.22
C GLY A 248 -21.15 17.48 3.41
N GLU A 249 -20.33 16.43 3.25
CA GLU A 249 -20.71 15.05 3.53
C GLU A 249 -20.22 14.57 4.90
N VAL A 250 -20.93 13.60 5.48
CA VAL A 250 -20.47 12.91 6.70
C VAL A 250 -19.32 11.97 6.33
N SER A 251 -18.10 12.39 6.61
CA SER A 251 -16.88 11.71 6.14
C SER A 251 -16.04 11.07 7.24
N SER A 252 -16.54 11.00 8.49
CA SER A 252 -15.88 10.36 9.64
C SER A 252 -14.40 10.75 9.85
N GLY A 253 -14.08 12.02 9.59
CA GLY A 253 -12.73 12.58 9.73
C GLY A 253 -11.83 12.38 8.50
N ALA A 254 -12.34 11.92 7.35
CA ALA A 254 -11.54 11.82 6.12
C ALA A 254 -11.09 13.18 5.59
N VAL A 255 -11.97 14.19 5.63
CA VAL A 255 -11.62 15.57 5.24
C VAL A 255 -10.54 16.14 6.16
N ASP A 256 -10.68 15.95 7.48
CA ASP A 256 -9.70 16.44 8.45
C ASP A 256 -8.34 15.75 8.25
N MET A 257 -8.34 14.43 8.06
CA MET A 257 -7.12 13.68 7.73
C MET A 257 -6.47 14.19 6.43
N ALA A 258 -7.27 14.55 5.42
CA ALA A 258 -6.74 15.08 4.17
C ALA A 258 -6.09 16.46 4.36
N LYS A 259 -6.70 17.34 5.17
CA LYS A 259 -6.14 18.65 5.55
C LYS A 259 -4.83 18.49 6.33
N ASP A 260 -4.82 17.63 7.34
CA ASP A 260 -3.63 17.37 8.16
C ASP A 260 -2.46 16.85 7.32
N ASN A 261 -2.74 15.91 6.41
CA ASN A 261 -1.72 15.39 5.49
C ASN A 261 -1.21 16.48 4.54
N ALA A 262 -2.09 17.29 3.96
CA ALA A 262 -1.71 18.38 3.06
C ALA A 262 -0.85 19.44 3.78
N GLU A 263 -1.17 19.77 5.02
CA GLU A 263 -0.35 20.66 5.84
C GLU A 263 1.04 20.05 6.13
N LYS A 264 1.10 18.77 6.49
CA LYS A 264 2.37 18.09 6.76
C LYS A 264 3.31 18.09 5.55
N PHE A 265 2.78 17.98 4.33
CA PHE A 265 3.59 18.01 3.11
C PHE A 265 4.24 19.37 2.86
N CYS A 266 3.66 20.43 3.43
CA CYS A 266 4.14 21.79 3.32
C CYS A 266 5.31 22.09 4.26
N LYS A 267 5.60 21.21 5.22
CA LYS A 267 6.70 21.36 6.17
C LYS A 267 7.93 20.64 5.61
N PRO A 268 9.02 21.35 5.24
CA PRO A 268 10.23 20.72 4.75
C PRO A 268 10.81 19.77 5.79
N CYS A 269 11.30 18.62 5.32
CA CYS A 269 12.10 17.72 6.14
C CYS A 269 13.50 18.33 6.29
N GLY A 270 13.77 18.98 7.42
CA GLY A 270 14.93 19.87 7.63
C GLY A 270 16.32 19.24 7.67
N ASN A 271 16.48 17.97 7.30
CA ASN A 271 17.79 17.30 7.30
C ASN A 271 18.07 16.69 5.92
N PHE A 272 18.55 17.52 4.97
CA PHE A 272 19.02 17.02 3.68
C PHE A 272 20.37 16.34 3.83
N VAL A 273 20.51 15.16 3.22
CA VAL A 273 21.78 14.43 3.22
C VAL A 273 22.63 14.81 1.99
N ASP A 274 21.99 15.32 0.92
CA ASP A 274 22.62 15.61 -0.37
C ASP A 274 21.92 16.78 -1.10
N GLU A 275 22.66 17.51 -1.94
CA GLU A 275 22.16 18.59 -2.82
C GLU A 275 21.09 18.08 -3.80
N ASP A 276 21.21 16.83 -4.24
CA ASP A 276 20.21 16.14 -5.05
C ASP A 276 18.84 16.08 -4.36
N GLU A 277 18.81 15.85 -3.05
CA GLU A 277 17.56 15.79 -2.28
C GLU A 277 16.95 17.16 -2.10
N LYS A 278 17.79 18.16 -1.88
CA LYS A 278 17.40 19.57 -1.79
C LYS A 278 16.79 20.05 -3.11
N GLN A 279 17.41 19.71 -4.24
CA GLN A 279 16.87 20.03 -5.57
C GLN A 279 15.54 19.32 -5.82
N ALA A 280 15.43 18.03 -5.48
CA ALA A 280 14.19 17.27 -5.60
C ALA A 280 13.07 17.87 -4.74
N GLN A 281 13.38 18.27 -3.50
CA GLN A 281 12.42 18.93 -2.62
C GLN A 281 11.98 20.29 -3.20
N ASN A 282 12.92 21.14 -3.59
CA ASN A 282 12.59 22.46 -4.16
C ASN A 282 11.70 22.33 -5.38
N LYS A 283 11.97 21.34 -6.25
CA LYS A 283 11.11 21.03 -7.39
C LYS A 283 9.70 20.62 -6.93
N ALA A 284 9.59 19.69 -5.98
CA ALA A 284 8.32 19.21 -5.47
C ALA A 284 7.50 20.32 -4.78
N ILE A 285 8.13 21.14 -3.94
CA ILE A 285 7.49 22.30 -3.30
C ILE A 285 7.02 23.28 -4.36
N ASN A 286 7.81 23.59 -5.38
CA ASN A 286 7.40 24.50 -6.45
C ASN A 286 6.18 23.97 -7.24
N GLU A 287 6.11 22.66 -7.50
CA GLU A 287 4.94 22.04 -8.14
C GLU A 287 3.71 22.08 -7.23
N VAL A 288 3.89 21.83 -5.93
CA VAL A 288 2.83 21.94 -4.92
C VAL A 288 2.32 23.36 -4.78
N VAL A 289 3.19 24.36 -4.69
CA VAL A 289 2.81 25.78 -4.60
C VAL A 289 1.99 26.19 -5.83
N LYS A 290 2.44 25.81 -7.04
CA LYS A 290 1.69 26.09 -8.28
C LYS A 290 0.29 25.50 -8.25
N GLU A 291 0.15 24.27 -7.76
CA GLU A 291 -1.15 23.63 -7.61
C GLU A 291 -2.02 24.34 -6.57
N LEU A 292 -1.49 24.64 -5.38
CA LEU A 292 -2.23 25.34 -4.33
C LEU A 292 -2.72 26.72 -4.78
N VAL A 293 -1.88 27.48 -5.51
CA VAL A 293 -2.27 28.77 -6.09
C VAL A 293 -3.43 28.62 -7.07
N ARG A 294 -3.42 27.57 -7.90
CA ARG A 294 -4.55 27.27 -8.80
C ARG A 294 -5.85 26.98 -8.02
N GLN A 295 -5.74 26.35 -6.85
CA GLN A 295 -6.90 26.02 -6.02
C GLN A 295 -7.55 27.25 -5.35
N LEU A 296 -6.89 28.41 -5.29
CA LEU A 296 -7.43 29.63 -4.65
C LEU A 296 -8.66 30.20 -5.35
N THR A 297 -8.83 29.95 -6.65
CA THR A 297 -9.98 30.43 -7.44
C THR A 297 -11.10 29.39 -7.54
N GLN A 298 -10.93 28.22 -6.93
CA GLN A 298 -11.92 27.14 -6.98
C GLN A 298 -13.19 27.50 -6.21
N SER A 299 -14.37 27.01 -6.63
CA SER A 299 -15.64 27.32 -5.98
C SER A 299 -15.77 26.75 -4.56
N ASN A 300 -15.05 25.67 -4.26
CA ASN A 300 -15.13 24.96 -2.99
C ASN A 300 -14.38 25.71 -1.86
N ASN A 301 -15.10 26.16 -0.84
CA ASN A 301 -14.55 26.91 0.29
C ASN A 301 -13.50 26.12 1.07
N CYS A 302 -13.75 24.83 1.35
CA CYS A 302 -12.84 23.98 2.12
C CYS A 302 -11.48 23.84 1.43
N VAL A 303 -11.49 23.64 0.11
CA VAL A 303 -10.26 23.55 -0.69
C VAL A 303 -9.54 24.90 -0.74
N ARG A 304 -10.26 26.01 -0.94
CA ARG A 304 -9.65 27.36 -0.95
C ARG A 304 -9.00 27.69 0.39
N GLU A 305 -9.70 27.45 1.50
CA GLU A 305 -9.20 27.70 2.86
C GLU A 305 -7.96 26.86 3.15
N GLN A 306 -8.00 25.57 2.82
CA GLN A 306 -6.83 24.71 2.99
C GLN A 306 -5.67 25.17 2.11
N ALA A 307 -5.91 25.57 0.86
CA ALA A 307 -4.85 26.07 -0.02
C ALA A 307 -4.20 27.35 0.52
N MET A 308 -5.01 28.30 1.02
CA MET A 308 -4.49 29.50 1.69
C MET A 308 -3.68 29.16 2.94
N HIS A 309 -4.14 28.21 3.74
CA HIS A 309 -3.44 27.75 4.94
C HIS A 309 -2.10 27.08 4.62
N SER A 310 -2.10 26.11 3.70
CA SER A 310 -0.89 25.43 3.23
C SER A 310 0.14 26.41 2.67
N LEU A 311 -0.27 27.41 1.87
CA LEU A 311 0.64 28.44 1.35
C LEU A 311 1.26 29.30 2.46
N LYS A 312 0.49 29.64 3.50
CA LYS A 312 1.03 30.35 4.69
C LYS A 312 2.09 29.51 5.39
N VAL A 313 1.80 28.22 5.62
CA VAL A 313 2.75 27.29 6.25
C VAL A 313 4.05 27.19 5.46
N ILE A 314 3.99 27.08 4.12
CA ILE A 314 5.20 27.07 3.28
C ILE A 314 6.00 28.37 3.43
N ALA A 315 5.31 29.51 3.43
CA ALA A 315 5.95 30.83 3.56
C ALA A 315 6.63 31.01 4.93
N GLU A 316 5.98 30.57 6.01
CA GLU A 316 6.52 30.64 7.37
C GLU A 316 7.77 29.78 7.51
N VAL A 317 7.79 28.57 6.94
CA VAL A 317 8.99 27.73 7.03
C VAL A 317 10.12 28.25 6.13
N GLY A 318 9.81 28.74 4.93
CA GLY A 318 10.82 29.34 4.06
C GLY A 318 11.52 30.57 4.68
N GLN A 319 10.85 31.28 5.58
CA GLN A 319 11.46 32.39 6.33
C GLN A 319 12.41 31.94 7.44
N GLN A 320 12.20 30.74 8.00
CA GLN A 320 13.06 30.18 9.05
C GLN A 320 14.40 29.66 8.51
N ASP A 321 14.44 29.18 7.26
CA ASP A 321 15.68 28.72 6.60
C ASP A 321 16.63 29.88 6.18
N HIS A 322 16.16 31.13 6.26
CA HIS A 322 16.93 32.33 5.90
C HIS A 322 17.50 33.09 7.11
N HIS A 323 17.30 32.59 8.33
CA HIS A 323 17.86 33.09 9.59
C HIS A 323 18.89 32.13 10.17
#